data_AF-A0A973V2J8-F1
#
_entry.id   AF-A0A973V2J8-F1
#
_cell.length_a   1.000
_cell.length_b   1.000
_cell.length_c   1.000
_cell.angle_alpha   90.00
_cell.angle_beta   90.00
_cell.angle_gamma   90.00
#
_symmetry.space_group_name_H-M   'P 1'
#
loop_
_entity.id
_entity.type
_entity.pdbx_description
1 polymer ?
#
loop_
_entity_poly.entity_id
_entity_poly.type
_entity_poly.pdbx_seq_one_letter_code
_entity_poly.pdbx_strand_id
1 'polypeptide(L)'
;GVEAARVTVAAAEQAPFHPGRCASIAVNGVVLGYAGELHPAVCADQDLPKRTCAMELNLDAVPLPGTTPPPVISNFPPALIDVALVLAETVAAADVERALREGAGGLLESVRLFDVYAGQGIEPGHRSLAYKLVFRASDRTLTVEEAVAARDAAVAVAAERFGAVLRGA
;
A
#
# COMPACT_ATOMS: atom_id res chain seq x y z
N GLY A 1 -17.46 -6.67 4.50
CA GLY A 1 -18.06 -7.34 3.34
C GLY A 1 -17.01 -7.72 2.33
N VAL A 2 -16.29 -6.74 1.81
CA VAL A 2 -15.07 -6.96 1.01
C VAL A 2 -13.86 -6.86 1.93
N GLU A 3 -12.99 -7.87 1.91
CA GLU A 3 -11.70 -7.82 2.62
C GLU A 3 -10.78 -6.80 1.94
N ALA A 4 -10.09 -5.96 2.71
CA ALA A 4 -9.19 -4.94 2.15
C ALA A 4 -8.12 -5.52 1.21
N ALA A 5 -7.64 -6.74 1.48
CA ALA A 5 -6.67 -7.45 0.65
C ALA A 5 -7.18 -7.77 -0.78
N ARG A 6 -8.51 -7.74 -0.99
CA ARG A 6 -9.14 -7.97 -2.30
C ARG A 6 -9.34 -6.69 -3.10
N VAL A 7 -9.14 -5.54 -2.46
CA VAL A 7 -9.28 -4.23 -3.09
C VAL A 7 -7.94 -3.83 -3.67
N THR A 8 -7.90 -3.51 -4.96
CA THR A 8 -6.73 -2.95 -5.62
C THR A 8 -7.05 -1.54 -6.08
N VAL A 9 -6.14 -0.62 -5.80
CA VAL A 9 -6.16 0.75 -6.31
C VAL A 9 -4.93 0.92 -7.18
N ALA A 10 -5.13 1.30 -8.44
CA ALA A 10 -4.05 1.44 -9.42
C ALA A 10 -4.22 2.73 -10.20
N ALA A 11 -3.10 3.36 -10.58
CA ALA A 11 -3.10 4.50 -11.49
C ALA A 11 -3.86 4.16 -12.77
N ALA A 12 -4.68 5.08 -13.25
CA ALA A 12 -5.51 4.89 -14.43
C ALA A 12 -5.62 6.20 -15.22
N GLU A 13 -5.94 6.09 -16.50
CA GLU A 13 -6.32 7.22 -17.34
C GLU A 13 -7.75 7.00 -17.81
N GLN A 14 -8.69 7.74 -17.23
CA GLN A 14 -10.11 7.61 -17.52
C GLN A 14 -10.77 9.00 -17.52
N ALA A 15 -11.39 9.39 -18.64
CA ALA A 15 -12.22 10.60 -18.65
C ALA A 15 -13.41 10.43 -17.67
N PRO A 16 -13.82 11.48 -16.94
CA PRO A 16 -13.40 12.89 -17.06
C PRO A 16 -12.22 13.30 -16.15
N PHE A 17 -11.46 12.34 -15.62
CA PHE A 17 -10.38 12.60 -14.67
C PHE A 17 -9.09 13.07 -15.32
N HIS A 18 -8.23 13.69 -14.50
CA HIS A 18 -6.87 14.06 -14.88
C HIS A 18 -5.97 12.81 -15.01
N PRO A 19 -5.15 12.67 -16.08
CA PRO A 19 -4.42 11.44 -16.37
C PRO A 19 -3.41 11.04 -15.29
N GLY A 20 -2.70 12.02 -14.70
CA GLY A 20 -1.78 11.75 -13.60
C GLY A 20 -2.42 11.66 -12.20
N ARG A 21 -3.75 11.81 -12.08
CA ARG A 21 -4.46 11.94 -10.79
C ARG A 21 -5.81 11.21 -10.80
N CYS A 22 -5.83 10.06 -11.45
CA CYS A 22 -6.96 9.15 -11.51
C CYS A 22 -6.50 7.75 -11.07
N ALA A 23 -7.35 7.09 -10.30
CA ALA A 23 -7.15 5.73 -9.88
C ALA A 23 -8.37 4.88 -10.24
N SER A 24 -8.12 3.68 -10.75
CA SER A 24 -9.13 2.62 -10.82
C SER A 24 -9.25 1.93 -9.48
N ILE A 25 -10.47 1.54 -9.12
CA ILE A 25 -10.79 0.79 -7.91
C ILE A 25 -11.33 -0.56 -8.36
N ALA A 26 -10.66 -1.64 -8.00
CA ALA A 26 -11.02 -3.00 -8.38
C ALA A 26 -11.20 -3.91 -7.17
N VAL A 27 -12.10 -4.88 -7.28
CA VAL A 27 -12.27 -5.96 -6.31
C VAL A 27 -12.08 -7.29 -7.02
N ASN A 28 -11.17 -8.13 -6.52
CA ASN A 28 -10.79 -9.40 -7.17
C ASN A 28 -10.39 -9.22 -8.65
N GLY A 29 -9.74 -8.10 -8.98
CA GLY A 29 -9.33 -7.77 -10.35
C GLY A 29 -10.43 -7.19 -11.25
N VAL A 30 -11.69 -7.12 -10.77
CA VAL A 30 -12.79 -6.49 -11.52
C VAL A 30 -12.85 -5.01 -11.14
N VAL A 31 -12.66 -4.12 -12.12
CA VAL A 31 -12.77 -2.67 -11.93
C VAL A 31 -14.24 -2.32 -11.65
N LEU A 32 -14.48 -1.70 -10.50
CA LEU A 32 -15.80 -1.24 -10.07
C LEU A 32 -16.02 0.23 -10.42
N GLY A 33 -14.96 1.00 -10.60
CA GLY A 33 -15.05 2.40 -10.97
C GLY A 33 -13.75 3.14 -10.74
N TYR A 34 -13.85 4.46 -10.63
CA TYR A 34 -12.71 5.37 -10.67
C TYR A 34 -12.87 6.49 -9.65
N ALA A 35 -11.75 6.97 -9.13
CA ALA A 35 -11.68 8.13 -8.26
C ALA A 35 -10.49 9.01 -8.65
N GLY A 36 -10.62 10.33 -8.52
CA GLY A 36 -9.53 11.23 -8.86
C GLY A 36 -9.90 12.70 -8.90
N GLU A 37 -8.92 13.52 -9.26
CA GLU A 37 -9.15 14.92 -9.63
C GLU A 37 -9.73 14.98 -11.04
N LEU A 38 -10.77 15.79 -11.25
CA LEU A 38 -11.30 16.06 -12.58
C LEU A 38 -10.24 16.77 -13.45
N HIS A 39 -10.30 16.54 -14.77
CA HIS A 39 -9.43 17.23 -15.69
C HIS A 39 -9.66 18.75 -15.62
N PRO A 40 -8.62 19.61 -15.60
CA PRO A 40 -8.77 21.06 -15.50
C PRO A 40 -9.71 21.67 -16.55
N ALA A 41 -9.72 21.12 -17.77
CA ALA A 41 -10.65 21.53 -18.82
C ALA A 41 -12.12 21.20 -18.48
N VAL A 42 -12.38 20.03 -17.88
CA VAL A 42 -13.73 19.66 -17.42
C VAL A 42 -14.18 20.61 -16.31
N CYS A 43 -13.29 20.93 -15.36
CA CYS A 43 -13.59 21.93 -14.34
C CYS A 43 -13.94 23.29 -14.95
N ALA A 44 -13.17 23.75 -15.94
CA ALA A 44 -13.40 25.05 -16.59
C ALA A 44 -14.72 25.06 -17.39
N ASP A 45 -14.97 24.04 -18.19
CA ASP A 45 -16.16 23.95 -19.05
C ASP A 45 -17.47 23.83 -18.25
N GLN A 46 -17.40 23.31 -17.03
CA GLN A 46 -18.55 23.10 -16.14
C GLN A 46 -18.61 24.11 -14.98
N ASP A 47 -17.77 25.15 -15.00
CA ASP A 47 -17.66 26.17 -13.95
C ASP A 47 -17.50 25.59 -12.52
N LEU A 48 -16.73 24.50 -12.42
CA LEU A 48 -16.43 23.83 -11.16
C LEU A 48 -15.19 24.44 -10.49
N PRO A 49 -15.08 24.37 -9.15
CA PRO A 49 -13.86 24.73 -8.45
C PRO A 49 -12.62 24.01 -9.00
N LYS A 50 -11.47 24.71 -8.99
CA LYS A 50 -10.19 24.10 -9.38
C LYS A 50 -9.89 22.92 -8.46
N ARG A 51 -9.37 21.84 -9.05
CA ARG A 51 -9.05 20.58 -8.35
C ARG A 51 -10.28 19.91 -7.70
N THR A 52 -11.46 20.07 -8.30
CA THR A 52 -12.63 19.27 -7.90
C THR A 52 -12.29 17.78 -8.03
N CYS A 53 -12.51 17.02 -6.96
CA CYS A 53 -12.37 15.57 -6.96
C CYS A 53 -13.74 14.91 -7.15
N ALA A 54 -13.76 13.76 -7.82
CA ALA A 54 -14.94 12.94 -7.97
C ALA A 54 -14.60 11.46 -7.77
N MET A 55 -15.63 10.66 -7.53
CA MET A 55 -15.55 9.20 -7.50
C MET A 55 -16.88 8.63 -7.99
N GLU A 56 -16.79 7.56 -8.78
CA GLU A 56 -17.93 6.77 -9.22
C GLU A 56 -17.62 5.28 -9.02
N LEU A 57 -18.60 4.54 -8.50
CA LEU A 57 -18.50 3.10 -8.27
C LEU A 57 -19.80 2.42 -8.70
N ASN A 58 -19.67 1.36 -9.50
CA ASN A 58 -20.75 0.45 -9.81
C ASN A 58 -21.00 -0.50 -8.63
N LEU A 59 -22.05 -0.22 -7.87
CA LEU A 59 -22.43 -1.03 -6.71
C LEU A 59 -22.98 -2.40 -7.09
N ASP A 60 -23.56 -2.58 -8.28
CA ASP A 60 -24.05 -3.87 -8.76
C ASP A 60 -22.90 -4.85 -9.04
N ALA A 61 -21.70 -4.32 -9.31
CA ALA A 61 -20.49 -5.10 -9.50
C ALA A 61 -19.76 -5.42 -8.18
N VAL A 62 -20.22 -4.87 -7.04
CA VAL A 62 -19.63 -5.18 -5.72
C VAL A 62 -20.05 -6.60 -5.31
N PRO A 63 -19.10 -7.52 -5.06
CA PRO A 63 -19.47 -8.86 -4.62
C PRO A 63 -20.15 -8.83 -3.26
N LEU A 64 -21.13 -9.72 -3.08
CA LEU A 64 -21.82 -9.86 -1.81
C LEU A 64 -20.84 -10.21 -0.68
N PRO A 65 -21.08 -9.68 0.54
CA PRO A 65 -20.24 -9.98 1.69
C PRO A 65 -20.25 -11.49 1.97
N GLY A 66 -19.06 -12.08 2.08
CA GLY A 66 -18.90 -13.44 2.60
C GLY A 66 -19.02 -13.50 4.13
N THR A 67 -19.01 -14.70 4.69
CA THR A 67 -18.81 -14.92 6.12
C THR A 67 -17.36 -14.61 6.50
N THR A 68 -17.16 -13.65 7.40
CA THR A 68 -15.85 -13.34 7.96
C THR A 68 -15.57 -14.28 9.14
N PRO A 69 -14.48 -15.08 9.11
CA PRO A 69 -14.10 -15.86 10.28
C PRO A 69 -13.70 -14.92 11.44
N PRO A 70 -13.88 -15.34 12.70
CA PRO A 70 -13.43 -14.54 13.83
C PRO A 70 -11.91 -14.33 13.76
N PRO A 71 -11.39 -13.14 14.11
CA PRO A 71 -9.96 -12.90 14.11
C PRO A 71 -9.29 -13.76 15.18
N VAL A 72 -8.11 -14.29 14.86
CA VAL A 72 -7.23 -14.92 15.86
C VAL A 72 -6.54 -13.80 16.64
N ILE A 73 -6.85 -13.68 17.93
CA ILE A 73 -6.25 -12.69 18.80
C ILE A 73 -5.16 -13.39 19.62
N SER A 74 -3.91 -13.07 19.35
CA SER A 74 -2.78 -13.57 20.12
C SER A 74 -2.59 -12.74 21.40
N ASN A 75 -2.41 -13.42 22.52
CA ASN A 75 -2.12 -12.80 23.82
C ASN A 75 -0.62 -12.55 24.03
N PHE A 76 0.23 -12.88 23.05
CA PHE A 76 1.67 -12.63 23.11
C PHE A 76 2.00 -11.20 22.69
N PRO A 77 3.07 -10.60 23.23
CA PRO A 77 3.46 -9.23 22.89
C PRO A 77 3.95 -9.14 21.44
N PRO A 78 3.64 -8.04 20.73
CA PRO A 78 4.17 -7.81 19.38
C PRO A 78 5.60 -7.29 19.41
N ALA A 79 6.37 -7.63 18.37
CA ALA A 79 7.61 -6.94 18.02
C ALA A 79 7.32 -5.87 16.97
N LEU A 80 7.74 -4.63 17.24
CA LEU A 80 7.52 -3.47 16.37
C LEU A 80 8.85 -3.10 15.71
N ILE A 81 8.91 -3.12 14.38
CA ILE A 81 10.12 -2.78 13.64
C ILE A 81 9.75 -1.82 12.52
N ASP A 82 10.42 -0.68 12.46
CA ASP A 82 10.28 0.26 11.36
C ASP A 82 11.39 -0.01 10.32
N VAL A 83 11.06 0.10 9.03
CA VAL A 83 12.03 0.05 7.93
C VAL A 83 11.86 1.27 7.04
N ALA A 84 12.96 1.82 6.55
CA ALA A 84 12.97 2.89 5.57
C ALA A 84 13.66 2.39 4.29
N LEU A 85 12.93 2.43 3.18
CA LEU A 85 13.38 1.92 1.89
C LEU A 85 13.52 3.05 0.88
N VAL A 86 14.71 3.19 0.29
CA VAL A 86 14.95 4.11 -0.83
C VAL A 86 14.80 3.35 -2.14
N LEU A 87 13.98 3.89 -3.03
CA LEU A 87 13.67 3.30 -4.33
C LEU A 87 13.15 4.37 -5.30
N ALA A 88 13.02 4.01 -6.57
CA ALA A 88 12.49 4.90 -7.61
C ALA A 88 11.07 5.41 -7.26
N GLU A 89 10.82 6.70 -7.48
CA GLU A 89 9.53 7.33 -7.16
C GLU A 89 8.36 6.84 -8.04
N THR A 90 8.67 6.17 -9.15
CA THR A 90 7.69 5.55 -10.04
C THR A 90 7.07 4.28 -9.46
N VAL A 91 7.70 3.64 -8.47
CA VAL A 91 7.19 2.40 -7.85
C VAL A 91 6.10 2.74 -6.83
N ALA A 92 4.90 2.21 -7.01
CA ALA A 92 3.80 2.50 -6.10
C ALA A 92 4.08 1.98 -4.66
N ALA A 93 3.77 2.80 -3.65
CA ALA A 93 3.97 2.41 -2.25
C ALA A 93 3.16 1.17 -1.85
N ALA A 94 2.00 0.94 -2.47
CA ALA A 94 1.20 -0.26 -2.25
C ALA A 94 1.88 -1.54 -2.76
N ASP A 95 2.68 -1.45 -3.83
CA ASP A 95 3.42 -2.60 -4.35
C ASP A 95 4.59 -2.96 -3.44
N VAL A 96 5.27 -1.96 -2.88
CA VAL A 96 6.30 -2.16 -1.85
C VAL A 96 5.70 -2.76 -0.58
N GLU A 97 4.54 -2.29 -0.14
CA GLU A 97 3.82 -2.86 1.01
C GLU A 97 3.48 -4.34 0.77
N ARG A 98 3.03 -4.69 -0.44
CA ARG A 98 2.71 -6.08 -0.83
C ARG A 98 3.97 -6.96 -0.81
N ALA A 99 5.10 -6.46 -1.33
CA ALA A 99 6.38 -7.17 -1.29
C ALA A 99 6.88 -7.39 0.14
N LEU A 100 6.79 -6.36 1.00
CA LEU A 100 7.12 -6.50 2.43
C LEU A 100 6.25 -7.56 3.10
N ARG A 101 4.93 -7.54 2.85
CA ARG A 101 4.00 -8.51 3.41
C ARG A 101 4.31 -9.94 2.99
N GLU A 102 4.65 -10.13 1.71
CA GLU A 102 5.01 -11.44 1.18
C GLU A 102 6.31 -11.97 1.79
N GLY A 103 7.37 -11.17 1.81
CA GLY A 103 8.66 -11.58 2.35
C GLY A 103 8.66 -11.78 3.87
N ALA A 104 7.86 -11.01 4.60
CA ALA A 104 7.73 -11.13 6.06
C ALA A 104 7.03 -12.41 6.53
N GLY A 105 6.23 -13.03 5.65
CA GLY A 105 5.54 -14.29 5.91
C GLY A 105 4.50 -14.22 7.02
N GLY A 106 4.19 -15.39 7.60
CA GLY A 106 3.07 -15.56 8.55
C GLY A 106 3.25 -14.88 9.91
N LEU A 107 4.45 -14.36 10.22
CA LEU A 107 4.68 -13.62 11.46
C LEU A 107 4.22 -12.16 11.37
N LEU A 108 4.04 -11.62 10.16
CA LEU A 108 3.63 -10.24 9.98
C LEU A 108 2.13 -10.08 10.28
N GLU A 109 1.85 -9.44 11.40
CA GLU A 109 0.49 -9.06 11.80
C GLU A 109 0.02 -7.85 11.00
N SER A 110 0.86 -6.83 10.84
CA SER A 110 0.52 -5.66 10.01
C SER A 110 1.74 -4.95 9.44
N VAL A 111 1.54 -4.27 8.32
CA VAL A 111 2.48 -3.33 7.71
C VAL A 111 1.71 -2.07 7.35
N ARG A 112 2.29 -0.89 7.57
CA ARG A 112 1.70 0.38 7.15
C ARG A 112 2.76 1.40 6.78
N LEU A 113 2.54 2.12 5.68
CA LEU A 113 3.33 3.31 5.35
C LEU A 113 3.05 4.41 6.37
N PHE A 114 4.08 5.10 6.85
CA PHE A 114 3.93 6.23 7.77
C PHE A 114 4.71 7.48 7.38
N ASP A 115 5.69 7.37 6.48
CA ASP A 115 6.44 8.53 5.99
C ASP A 115 6.89 8.34 4.53
N VAL A 116 6.90 9.46 3.79
CA VAL A 116 7.38 9.54 2.40
C VAL A 116 8.29 10.75 2.30
N TYR A 117 9.56 10.53 2.00
CA TYR A 117 10.57 11.58 1.97
C TYR A 117 11.36 11.60 0.65
N ALA A 118 11.34 12.74 -0.04
CA ALA A 118 12.07 12.98 -1.30
C ALA A 118 12.98 14.23 -1.21
N GLY A 119 13.46 14.55 -0.01
CA GLY A 119 14.28 15.74 0.25
C GLY A 119 15.78 15.50 0.13
N GLN A 120 16.56 16.38 0.79
CA GLN A 120 18.02 16.34 0.79
C GLN A 120 18.58 14.98 1.22
N GLY A 121 19.58 14.48 0.50
CA GLY A 121 20.21 13.19 0.76
C GLY A 121 19.50 12.00 0.10
N ILE A 122 18.46 12.24 -0.69
CA ILE A 122 17.87 11.26 -1.61
C ILE A 122 18.26 11.63 -3.04
N GLU A 123 18.64 10.63 -3.84
CA GLU A 123 18.96 10.82 -5.26
C GLU A 123 17.73 11.33 -6.04
N PRO A 124 17.90 12.22 -7.03
CA PRO A 124 16.81 12.59 -7.93
C PRO A 124 16.10 11.37 -8.52
N GLY A 125 14.77 11.44 -8.63
CA GLY A 125 13.93 10.33 -9.11
C GLY A 125 13.74 9.19 -8.10
N HIS A 126 14.27 9.33 -6.87
CA HIS A 126 14.06 8.40 -5.77
C HIS A 126 13.30 9.04 -4.61
N ARG A 127 12.72 8.19 -3.76
CA ARG A 127 12.15 8.57 -2.48
C ARG A 127 12.39 7.50 -1.44
N SER A 128 12.37 7.91 -0.18
CA SER A 128 12.37 7.04 0.99
C SER A 128 10.93 6.78 1.42
N LEU A 129 10.53 5.52 1.51
CA LEU A 129 9.26 5.08 2.08
C LEU A 129 9.53 4.42 3.43
N ALA A 130 8.91 4.92 4.50
CA ALA A 130 9.04 4.34 5.83
C ALA A 130 7.78 3.54 6.20
N TYR A 131 7.97 2.29 6.60
CA TYR A 131 6.91 1.36 6.99
C TYR A 131 7.07 0.93 8.44
N LYS A 132 5.97 0.85 9.18
CA LYS A 132 5.91 0.15 10.46
C LYS A 132 5.49 -1.29 10.22
N LEU A 133 6.28 -2.24 10.69
CA LEU A 133 5.98 -3.66 10.66
C LEU A 133 5.69 -4.12 12.09
N VAL A 134 4.59 -4.85 12.24
CA VAL A 134 4.20 -5.49 13.50
C VAL A 134 4.29 -6.98 13.30
N PHE A 135 5.15 -7.63 14.07
CA PHE A 135 5.33 -9.07 14.06
C PHE A 135 4.76 -9.69 15.33
N ARG A 136 4.06 -10.82 15.20
CA ARG A 136 3.55 -11.58 16.33
C ARG A 136 3.36 -13.04 15.98
N ALA A 137 3.79 -13.92 16.87
CA ALA A 137 3.42 -15.33 16.82
C ALA A 137 2.10 -15.58 17.58
N SER A 138 1.35 -16.60 17.17
CA SER A 138 0.10 -17.01 17.82
C SER A 138 0.32 -17.92 19.03
N ASP A 139 1.50 -18.51 19.16
CA ASP A 139 1.82 -19.60 20.10
C ASP A 139 2.96 -19.29 21.07
N ARG A 140 3.72 -18.21 20.85
CA ARG A 140 4.87 -17.81 21.69
C ARG A 140 5.17 -16.32 21.61
N THR A 141 6.01 -15.86 22.54
CA THR A 141 6.71 -14.57 22.40
C THR A 141 7.82 -14.72 21.36
N LEU A 142 7.89 -13.80 20.40
CA LEU A 142 8.97 -13.77 19.40
C LEU A 142 10.29 -13.35 20.05
N THR A 143 11.38 -13.99 19.65
CA THR A 143 12.72 -13.49 19.95
C THR A 143 13.07 -12.31 19.04
N VAL A 144 14.09 -11.54 19.42
CA VAL A 144 14.59 -10.43 18.59
C VAL A 144 15.10 -10.97 17.26
N GLU A 145 15.81 -12.08 17.27
CA GLU A 145 16.40 -12.72 16.11
C GLU A 145 15.32 -13.19 15.12
N GLU A 146 14.21 -13.76 15.60
CA GLU A 146 13.08 -14.16 14.76
C GLU A 146 12.44 -12.95 14.06
N ALA A 147 12.20 -11.86 14.79
CA ALA A 147 11.59 -10.65 14.24
C ALA A 147 12.52 -9.94 13.23
N VAL A 148 13.82 -9.89 13.53
CA VAL A 148 14.87 -9.35 12.67
C VAL A 148 14.98 -10.15 11.37
N ALA A 149 14.98 -11.48 11.45
CA ALA A 149 15.03 -12.37 10.29
C ALA A 149 13.79 -12.22 9.39
N ALA A 150 12.60 -12.12 9.98
CA ALA A 150 11.37 -11.87 9.22
C ALA A 150 11.39 -10.50 8.52
N ARG A 151 11.91 -9.47 9.19
CA ARG A 151 12.15 -8.15 8.59
C ARG A 151 13.16 -8.21 7.45
N ASP A 152 14.25 -8.96 7.58
CA ASP A 152 15.25 -9.08 6.51
C ASP A 152 14.68 -9.79 5.28
N ALA A 153 13.89 -10.85 5.48
CA ALA A 153 13.18 -11.52 4.41
C ALA A 153 12.20 -10.57 3.69
N ALA A 154 11.48 -9.72 4.44
CA ALA A 154 10.61 -8.69 3.89
C ALA A 154 11.38 -7.69 3.00
N VAL A 155 12.50 -7.17 3.50
CA VAL A 155 13.35 -6.22 2.79
C VAL A 155 13.97 -6.86 1.55
N ALA A 156 14.38 -8.13 1.61
CA ALA A 156 14.96 -8.85 0.49
C ALA A 156 13.98 -8.94 -0.70
N VAL A 157 12.70 -9.23 -0.46
CA VAL A 157 11.68 -9.27 -1.54
C VAL A 157 11.46 -7.88 -2.15
N ALA A 158 11.43 -6.82 -1.34
CA ALA A 158 11.34 -5.45 -1.84
C ALA A 158 12.57 -5.04 -2.66
N ALA A 159 13.77 -5.47 -2.23
CA ALA A 159 15.03 -5.24 -2.93
C ALA A 159 15.05 -5.97 -4.27
N GLU A 160 14.67 -7.25 -4.30
CA GLU A 160 14.64 -8.07 -5.52
C GLU A 160 13.68 -7.49 -6.58
N ARG A 161 12.48 -7.07 -6.17
CA ARG A 161 11.43 -6.64 -7.10
C ARG A 161 11.57 -5.20 -7.58
N PHE A 162 12.05 -4.31 -6.70
CA PHE A 162 11.98 -2.87 -6.94
C PHE A 162 13.33 -2.16 -6.79
N GLY A 163 14.41 -2.89 -6.55
CA GLY A 163 15.72 -2.31 -6.27
C GLY A 163 15.74 -1.49 -4.98
N ALA A 164 14.83 -1.79 -4.03
CA ALA A 164 14.74 -1.06 -2.79
C ALA A 164 15.99 -1.26 -1.91
N VAL A 165 16.53 -0.17 -1.39
CA VAL A 165 17.71 -0.17 -0.51
C VAL A 165 17.32 0.28 0.89
N LEU A 166 17.71 -0.48 1.91
CA LEU A 166 17.48 -0.12 3.30
C LEU A 166 18.29 1.13 3.69
N ARG A 167 17.61 2.13 4.25
CA ARG A 167 18.21 3.39 4.71
C ARG A 167 18.56 3.28 6.20
N GLY A 168 19.83 3.43 6.53
CA GLY A 168 20.30 3.50 7.92
C GLY A 168 20.46 2.13 8.60
N ALA A 169 21.09 1.18 7.92
CA ALA A 169 21.71 0.02 8.58
C ALA A 169 22.86 0.47 9.48
#